data_AF-A0A1S9CLS8-F1
#
_entry.id   AF-A0A1S9CLS8-F1
#
_cell.length_a   1.000
_cell.length_b   1.000
_cell.length_c   1.000
_cell.angle_alpha   90.00
_cell.angle_beta   90.00
_cell.angle_gamma   90.00
#
_symmetry.space_group_name_H-M   'P 1'
#
loop_
_entity.id
_entity.type
_entity.pdbx_description
1 polymer ?
#
loop_
_entity_poly.entity_id
_entity_poly.type
_entity_poly.pdbx_seq_one_letter_code
_entity_poly.pdbx_strand_id
1 'polypeptide(L)'
;KSSEITAWTETVVAEGNTYTIDEELSSFSKSILEDRAPGVTYYSGDVYYNAVYTDVTGGDNKVTMQVDARVYGYDQAFAASEVQRRNISIDTGTNQYYIEETPTYTTYRDMLYSSNEPQAISLAGNYKEIARGSGIIQYNVLLGNDELQPADAVGTVIVEDSPRVEQLPIPSLSQLMGHPAKSDVERMYSMKVFDVNPRGFSANQPVTRGEYIEMLVKALQIPVPKADDKKNPLPKGLFNDISEEHSLYPYAVAAYNAGLIQGGSVNPYEYLNREQMYVFNVRALGLERLGFGADSNYTPFLDDSKISPYAKNSIYAANKLGIIPADGGYLFPDKYVSYADCAAFLNSFFDYLRYDLQKDYNQYMMF
;
A
#
# COMPACT_ATOMS: atom_id res chain seq x y z
N LYS A 1 6.62 17.48 3.04
CA LYS A 1 6.37 18.20 1.77
C LYS A 1 5.32 19.26 2.03
N SER A 2 5.65 20.50 1.72
CA SER A 2 4.69 21.60 1.75
C SER A 2 4.28 21.92 0.32
N SER A 3 3.01 22.21 0.11
CA SER A 3 2.47 22.61 -1.18
C SER A 3 1.80 23.96 -1.04
N GLU A 4 2.13 24.85 -1.97
CA GLU A 4 1.50 26.15 -2.14
C GLU A 4 0.74 26.13 -3.46
N ILE A 5 -0.42 26.78 -3.49
CA ILE A 5 -1.21 26.91 -4.72
C ILE A 5 -0.55 27.96 -5.62
N THR A 6 -0.42 27.66 -6.90
CA THR A 6 0.05 28.60 -7.93
C THR A 6 -1.09 29.31 -8.66
N ALA A 7 -2.27 28.68 -8.73
CA ALA A 7 -3.50 29.26 -9.24
C ALA A 7 -4.71 28.48 -8.68
N TRP A 8 -5.77 29.17 -8.26
CA TRP A 8 -7.04 28.54 -7.84
C TRP A 8 -8.20 29.02 -8.72
N THR A 9 -8.82 28.09 -9.43
CA THR A 9 -10.06 28.34 -10.16
C THR A 9 -11.13 27.36 -9.71
N GLU A 10 -12.26 27.88 -9.28
CA GLU A 10 -13.41 27.09 -8.84
C GLU A 10 -14.69 27.85 -9.16
N THR A 11 -15.73 27.12 -9.58
CA THR A 11 -17.04 27.67 -9.89
C THR A 11 -18.10 26.76 -9.30
N VAL A 12 -18.98 27.35 -8.49
CA VAL A 12 -20.08 26.65 -7.82
C VAL A 12 -21.40 27.25 -8.31
N VAL A 13 -22.34 26.39 -8.69
CA VAL A 13 -23.69 26.82 -9.10
C VAL A 13 -24.68 26.32 -8.07
N ALA A 14 -25.39 27.23 -7.41
CA ALA A 14 -26.38 26.93 -6.38
C ALA A 14 -27.60 27.84 -6.54
N GLU A 15 -28.80 27.24 -6.55
CA GLU A 15 -30.09 27.95 -6.65
C GLU A 15 -30.19 28.96 -7.82
N GLY A 16 -29.46 28.71 -8.92
CA GLY A 16 -29.43 29.58 -10.09
C GLY A 16 -28.40 30.72 -10.02
N ASN A 17 -27.71 30.89 -8.89
CA ASN A 17 -26.56 31.79 -8.75
C ASN A 17 -25.27 31.04 -9.05
N THR A 18 -24.33 31.74 -9.67
CA THR A 18 -22.98 31.27 -9.96
C THR A 18 -22.00 32.00 -9.06
N TYR A 19 -21.19 31.23 -8.35
CA TYR A 19 -20.14 31.71 -7.46
C TYR A 19 -18.78 31.34 -8.03
N THR A 20 -17.87 32.31 -8.10
CA THR A 20 -16.48 32.06 -8.51
C THR A 20 -15.55 32.38 -7.36
N ILE A 21 -14.49 31.60 -7.21
CA ILE A 21 -13.51 31.87 -6.16
C ILE A 21 -12.72 33.16 -6.45
N ASP A 22 -12.51 33.95 -5.41
CA ASP A 22 -11.62 35.11 -5.38
C ASP A 22 -10.24 34.65 -4.91
N GLU A 23 -9.30 34.55 -5.84
CA GLU A 23 -7.93 34.08 -5.58
C GLU A 23 -7.15 35.00 -4.62
N GLU A 24 -7.39 36.32 -4.64
CA GLU A 24 -6.67 37.27 -3.79
C GLU A 24 -7.08 37.16 -2.31
N LEU A 25 -8.32 36.74 -2.07
CA LEU A 25 -8.88 36.56 -0.73
C LEU A 25 -8.81 35.10 -0.24
N SER A 26 -8.44 34.18 -1.13
CA SER A 26 -8.38 32.76 -0.82
C SER A 26 -6.96 32.32 -0.49
N SER A 27 -6.83 31.34 0.40
CA SER A 27 -5.54 30.75 0.74
C SER A 27 -5.65 29.25 0.94
N PHE A 28 -4.56 28.55 0.66
CA PHE A 28 -4.45 27.11 0.83
C PHE A 28 -3.05 26.78 1.33
N SER A 29 -2.99 25.89 2.31
CA SER A 29 -1.76 25.35 2.85
C SER A 29 -1.94 23.86 3.07
N LYS A 30 -1.01 23.07 2.54
CA LYS A 30 -0.95 21.63 2.76
C LYS A 30 0.45 21.25 3.17
N SER A 31 0.56 20.57 4.30
CA SER A 31 1.82 20.04 4.82
C SER A 31 1.66 18.57 5.13
N ILE A 32 2.38 17.72 4.39
CA ILE A 32 2.38 16.27 4.57
C ILE A 32 3.75 15.79 5.01
N LEU A 33 3.80 14.97 6.06
CA LEU A 33 4.92 14.12 6.39
C LEU A 33 4.74 12.76 5.72
N GLU A 34 5.74 12.31 4.98
CA GLU A 34 5.79 10.98 4.37
C GLU A 34 6.87 10.13 5.06
N ASP A 35 6.53 8.89 5.36
CA ASP A 35 7.48 7.84 5.75
C ASP A 35 7.49 6.78 4.64
N ARG A 36 8.64 6.64 3.97
CA ARG A 36 8.80 5.79 2.80
C ARG A 36 9.50 4.50 3.21
N ALA A 37 8.71 3.51 3.58
CA ALA A 37 9.19 2.15 3.75
C ALA A 37 9.42 1.50 2.36
N PRO A 38 10.14 0.36 2.30
CA PRO A 38 10.48 -0.24 1.01
C PRO A 38 9.28 -0.62 0.14
N GLY A 39 8.21 -1.13 0.75
CA GLY A 39 7.00 -1.58 0.06
C GLY A 39 5.75 -0.74 0.30
N VAL A 40 5.79 0.21 1.25
CA VAL A 40 4.63 1.03 1.62
C VAL A 40 5.07 2.46 1.92
N THR A 41 4.38 3.45 1.37
CA THR A 41 4.53 4.84 1.78
C THR A 41 3.39 5.20 2.72
N TYR A 42 3.70 5.55 3.96
CA TYR A 42 2.73 6.11 4.90
C TYR A 42 2.81 7.62 4.88
N TYR A 43 1.69 8.29 5.11
CA TYR A 43 1.70 9.73 5.22
C TYR A 43 0.65 10.24 6.19
N SER A 44 0.97 11.37 6.81
CA SER A 44 0.06 12.12 7.67
C SER A 44 0.33 13.60 7.51
N GLY A 45 -0.69 14.42 7.63
CA GLY A 45 -0.51 15.86 7.43
C GLY A 45 -1.72 16.66 7.78
N ASP A 46 -1.59 17.96 7.57
CA ASP A 46 -2.64 18.93 7.81
C ASP A 46 -2.89 19.70 6.51
N VAL A 47 -4.17 19.94 6.24
CA VAL A 47 -4.64 20.75 5.13
C VAL A 47 -5.50 21.86 5.72
N TYR A 48 -5.16 23.09 5.37
CA TYR A 48 -5.88 24.28 5.75
C TYR A 48 -6.23 25.05 4.49
N TYR A 49 -7.47 25.46 4.35
CA TYR A 49 -7.79 26.42 3.29
C TYR A 49 -8.93 27.34 3.69
N ASN A 50 -8.84 28.57 3.20
CA ASN A 50 -9.86 29.60 3.28
C ASN A 50 -10.25 29.95 1.85
N ALA A 51 -11.45 29.57 1.43
CA ALA A 51 -12.00 29.88 0.11
C ALA A 51 -13.02 31.02 0.25
N VAL A 52 -12.86 32.08 -0.52
CA VAL A 52 -13.84 33.17 -0.59
C VAL A 52 -14.45 33.17 -1.97
N TYR A 53 -15.76 32.96 -2.04
CA TYR A 53 -16.51 32.95 -3.29
C TYR A 53 -17.30 34.25 -3.47
N THR A 54 -17.31 34.77 -4.69
CA THR A 54 -18.06 35.96 -5.10
C THR A 54 -19.16 35.58 -6.08
N ASP A 55 -20.37 36.13 -5.89
CA ASP A 55 -21.50 35.93 -6.79
C ASP A 55 -21.31 36.76 -8.08
N VAL A 56 -21.26 36.10 -9.23
CA VAL A 56 -21.11 36.76 -10.54
C VAL A 56 -22.44 37.10 -11.22
N THR A 57 -23.56 36.75 -10.59
CA THR A 57 -24.92 36.78 -11.16
C THR A 57 -25.75 37.97 -10.67
N GLY A 58 -25.47 38.52 -9.48
CA GLY A 58 -26.24 39.68 -9.01
C GLY A 58 -26.04 40.11 -7.56
N GLY A 59 -24.82 40.41 -7.11
CA GLY A 59 -24.59 41.08 -5.82
C GLY A 59 -23.13 41.09 -5.37
N ASP A 60 -22.82 41.87 -4.32
CA ASP A 60 -21.51 41.91 -3.65
C ASP A 60 -21.42 40.87 -2.50
N ASN A 61 -22.23 39.81 -2.61
CA ASN A 61 -22.36 38.78 -1.59
C ASN A 61 -21.15 37.84 -1.64
N LYS A 62 -20.51 37.67 -0.49
CA LYS A 62 -19.33 36.80 -0.32
C LYS A 62 -19.71 35.60 0.53
N VAL A 63 -19.30 34.42 0.08
CA VAL A 63 -19.37 33.19 0.88
C VAL A 63 -17.95 32.81 1.26
N THR A 64 -17.69 32.72 2.56
CA THR A 64 -16.37 32.30 3.08
C THR A 64 -16.47 30.88 3.61
N MET A 65 -15.61 29.99 3.11
CA MET A 65 -15.46 28.63 3.60
C MET A 65 -14.07 28.46 4.21
N GLN A 66 -14.02 28.06 5.47
CA GLN A 66 -12.79 27.72 6.19
C GLN A 66 -12.77 26.23 6.48
N VAL A 67 -11.66 25.58 6.16
CA VAL A 67 -11.49 24.15 6.37
C VAL A 67 -10.18 23.88 7.09
N ASP A 68 -10.30 23.17 8.20
CA ASP A 68 -9.21 22.59 8.96
C ASP A 68 -9.31 21.08 8.83
N ALA A 69 -8.29 20.44 8.27
CA ALA A 69 -8.33 19.02 7.98
C ALA A 69 -7.07 18.29 8.40
N ARG A 70 -7.24 17.13 9.04
CA ARG A 70 -6.17 16.18 9.33
C ARG A 70 -6.25 15.03 8.33
N VAL A 71 -5.15 14.75 7.65
CA VAL A 71 -5.05 13.71 6.62
C VAL A 71 -4.17 12.57 7.11
N TYR A 72 -4.58 11.34 6.84
CA TYR A 72 -3.77 10.15 7.01
C TYR A 72 -3.99 9.21 5.84
N GLY A 73 -2.95 8.50 5.45
CA GLY A 73 -3.08 7.48 4.43
C GLY A 73 -1.84 6.64 4.24
N TYR A 74 -1.97 5.71 3.31
CA TYR A 74 -0.87 4.92 2.81
C TYR A 74 -1.04 4.65 1.31
N ASP A 75 0.07 4.37 0.63
CA ASP A 75 0.13 4.00 -0.78
C ASP A 75 1.11 2.84 -0.98
N GLN A 76 0.65 1.79 -1.67
CA GLN A 76 1.44 0.61 -2.03
C GLN A 76 0.86 -0.10 -3.27
N ALA A 77 1.62 -1.08 -3.79
CA ALA A 77 1.35 -1.74 -5.07
C ALA A 77 -0.07 -2.33 -5.25
N PHE A 78 -0.68 -2.81 -4.18
CA PHE A 78 -1.97 -3.52 -4.17
C PHE A 78 -3.14 -2.67 -3.68
N ALA A 79 -2.90 -1.62 -2.90
CA ALA A 79 -3.95 -0.79 -2.32
C ALA A 79 -3.38 0.55 -1.85
N ALA A 80 -4.23 1.57 -1.89
CA ALA A 80 -3.96 2.88 -1.30
C ALA A 80 -5.22 3.39 -0.64
N SER A 81 -5.09 4.00 0.54
CA SER A 81 -6.22 4.61 1.25
C SER A 81 -5.81 5.97 1.79
N GLU A 82 -6.67 6.97 1.62
CA GLU A 82 -6.56 8.29 2.24
C GLU A 82 -7.86 8.59 2.99
N VAL A 83 -7.74 9.01 4.24
CA VAL A 83 -8.85 9.53 5.04
C VAL A 83 -8.50 10.94 5.48
N GLN A 84 -9.47 11.85 5.39
CA GLN A 84 -9.35 13.18 5.96
C GLN A 84 -10.46 13.39 6.99
N ARG A 85 -10.14 14.00 8.12
CA ARG A 85 -11.13 14.52 9.06
C ARG A 85 -11.16 16.02 8.90
N ARG A 86 -12.28 16.57 8.45
CA ARG A 86 -12.44 17.97 8.07
C ARG A 86 -13.45 18.65 8.98
N ASN A 87 -13.06 19.78 9.54
CA ASN A 87 -13.97 20.73 10.17
C ASN A 87 -14.16 21.88 9.20
N ILE A 88 -15.40 22.13 8.80
CA ILE A 88 -15.76 23.10 7.77
C ILE A 88 -16.66 24.14 8.40
N SER A 89 -16.26 25.41 8.31
CA SER A 89 -17.09 26.55 8.67
C SER A 89 -17.45 27.32 7.40
N ILE A 90 -18.74 27.54 7.15
CA ILE A 90 -19.22 28.32 6.00
C ILE A 90 -19.99 29.53 6.53
N ASP A 91 -19.57 30.73 6.11
CA ASP A 91 -20.26 31.98 6.38
C ASP A 91 -20.79 32.55 5.06
N THR A 92 -22.10 32.69 4.96
CA THR A 92 -22.79 33.25 3.78
C THR A 92 -23.14 34.73 3.95
N GLY A 93 -22.71 35.36 5.05
CA GLY A 93 -23.10 36.71 5.48
C GLY A 93 -24.47 36.78 6.16
N THR A 94 -25.35 35.82 5.90
CA THR A 94 -26.69 35.71 6.52
C THR A 94 -26.79 34.52 7.46
N ASN A 95 -26.23 33.37 7.06
CA ASN A 95 -26.21 32.13 7.82
C ASN A 95 -24.79 31.62 8.01
N GLN A 96 -24.58 30.91 9.11
CA GLN A 96 -23.34 30.20 9.42
C GLN A 96 -23.61 28.70 9.49
N TYR A 97 -22.69 27.91 8.94
CA TYR A 97 -22.74 26.46 8.96
C TYR A 97 -21.46 25.91 9.57
N TYR A 98 -21.61 24.84 10.36
CA TYR A 98 -20.49 24.07 10.88
C TYR A 98 -20.71 22.60 10.53
N ILE A 99 -19.77 22.02 9.78
CA ILE A 99 -19.89 20.69 9.19
C ILE A 99 -18.63 19.90 9.53
N GLU A 100 -18.82 18.71 10.09
CA GLU A 100 -17.77 17.71 10.21
C GLU A 100 -17.89 16.74 9.04
N GLU A 101 -16.81 16.57 8.27
CA GLU A 101 -16.76 15.60 7.17
C GLU A 101 -15.60 14.64 7.33
N THR A 102 -15.83 13.38 6.94
CA THR A 102 -14.80 12.35 6.86
C THR A 102 -14.75 11.74 5.45
N PRO A 103 -14.19 12.46 4.46
CA PRO A 103 -13.92 11.85 3.16
C PRO A 103 -12.85 10.77 3.29
N THR A 104 -13.15 9.62 2.71
CA THR A 104 -12.27 8.45 2.59
C THR A 104 -12.22 8.05 1.12
N TYR A 105 -11.03 7.89 0.58
CA TYR A 105 -10.84 7.31 -0.74
C TYR A 105 -9.94 6.09 -0.63
N THR A 106 -10.43 4.96 -1.11
CA THR A 106 -9.65 3.72 -1.11
C THR A 106 -9.63 3.08 -2.48
N THR A 107 -8.45 2.63 -2.89
CA THR A 107 -8.24 1.77 -4.05
C THR A 107 -7.66 0.45 -3.60
N TYR A 108 -8.07 -0.64 -4.23
CA TYR A 108 -7.47 -1.96 -4.03
C TYR A 108 -7.45 -2.75 -5.33
N ARG A 109 -6.52 -3.70 -5.40
CA ARG A 109 -6.34 -4.63 -6.51
C ARG A 109 -6.55 -6.04 -6.01
N ASP A 110 -7.57 -6.70 -6.53
CA ASP A 110 -7.85 -8.09 -6.25
C ASP A 110 -7.35 -9.00 -7.37
N MET A 111 -7.08 -10.26 -7.06
CA MET A 111 -6.68 -11.28 -8.04
C MET A 111 -7.59 -12.49 -7.96
N LEU A 112 -8.31 -12.75 -9.04
CA LEU A 112 -9.25 -13.85 -9.13
C LEU A 112 -8.80 -14.86 -10.17
N TYR A 113 -8.79 -16.14 -9.81
CA TYR A 113 -8.56 -17.22 -10.77
C TYR A 113 -9.82 -17.43 -11.62
N SER A 114 -9.62 -17.57 -12.93
CA SER A 114 -10.67 -17.96 -13.87
C SER A 114 -10.21 -19.20 -14.62
N SER A 115 -11.03 -20.25 -14.55
CA SER A 115 -10.90 -21.37 -15.47
C SER A 115 -11.39 -20.97 -16.86
N ASN A 116 -10.87 -21.61 -17.90
CA ASN A 116 -11.33 -21.43 -19.26
C ASN A 116 -12.50 -22.39 -19.53
N GLU A 117 -13.61 -21.88 -20.07
CA GLU A 117 -14.75 -22.71 -20.47
C GLU A 117 -14.43 -23.60 -21.68
N PRO A 118 -13.77 -23.11 -22.75
CA PRO A 118 -13.39 -23.96 -23.87
C PRO A 118 -12.21 -24.86 -23.47
N GLN A 119 -12.36 -26.17 -23.65
CA GLN A 119 -11.29 -27.14 -23.38
C GLN A 119 -10.23 -27.20 -24.49
N ALA A 120 -10.57 -26.75 -25.71
CA ALA A 120 -9.67 -26.71 -26.86
C ALA A 120 -8.93 -25.36 -26.98
N ILE A 121 -8.32 -24.88 -25.89
CA ILE A 121 -7.50 -23.67 -25.85
C ILE A 121 -6.12 -23.98 -25.27
N SER A 122 -5.08 -23.31 -25.77
CA SER A 122 -3.71 -23.48 -25.28
C SER A 122 -3.44 -22.83 -23.92
N LEU A 123 -4.43 -22.15 -23.33
CA LEU A 123 -4.34 -21.51 -22.03
C LEU A 123 -4.89 -22.47 -20.96
N ALA A 124 -4.06 -22.85 -19.98
CA ALA A 124 -4.48 -23.74 -18.89
C ALA A 124 -5.47 -23.06 -17.91
N GLY A 125 -5.56 -21.74 -17.96
CA GLY A 125 -6.35 -20.87 -17.10
C GLY A 125 -5.67 -19.50 -17.05
N ASN A 126 -6.25 -18.56 -16.32
CA ASN A 126 -5.61 -17.27 -16.09
C ASN A 126 -6.04 -16.63 -14.77
N TYR A 127 -5.18 -15.76 -14.24
CA TYR A 127 -5.59 -14.84 -13.19
C TYR A 127 -6.13 -13.56 -13.84
N LYS A 128 -7.06 -12.91 -13.15
CA LYS A 128 -7.58 -11.60 -13.51
C LYS A 128 -7.26 -10.66 -12.35
N GLU A 129 -6.53 -9.59 -12.63
CA GLU A 129 -6.37 -8.49 -11.68
C GLU A 129 -7.53 -7.52 -11.87
N ILE A 130 -8.23 -7.18 -10.79
CA ILE A 130 -9.33 -6.23 -10.79
C ILE A 130 -8.95 -5.09 -9.85
N ALA A 131 -8.73 -3.90 -10.41
CA ALA A 131 -8.53 -2.68 -9.65
C ALA A 131 -9.85 -1.94 -9.48
N ARG A 132 -10.19 -1.58 -8.24
CA ARG A 132 -11.40 -0.83 -7.88
C ARG A 132 -11.04 0.34 -6.96
N GLY A 133 -11.75 1.45 -7.14
CA GLY A 133 -11.68 2.64 -6.31
C GLY A 133 -13.07 2.97 -5.76
N SER A 134 -13.12 3.44 -4.51
CA SER A 134 -14.34 3.95 -3.89
C SER A 134 -14.00 5.15 -3.03
N GLY A 135 -14.72 6.24 -3.27
CA GLY A 135 -14.80 7.41 -2.40
C GLY A 135 -16.06 7.33 -1.54
N ILE A 136 -15.92 7.64 -0.25
CA ILE A 136 -17.03 7.74 0.70
C ILE A 136 -16.86 9.08 1.42
N ILE A 137 -17.90 9.89 1.45
CA ILE A 137 -17.95 11.12 2.25
C ILE A 137 -19.04 10.94 3.28
N GLN A 138 -18.66 10.87 4.56
CA GLN A 138 -19.59 10.97 5.67
C GLN A 138 -19.61 12.41 6.14
N TYR A 139 -20.78 13.00 6.35
CA TYR A 139 -20.91 14.37 6.83
C TYR A 139 -21.91 14.46 7.98
N ASN A 140 -21.66 15.42 8.87
CA ASN A 140 -22.49 15.77 10.01
C ASN A 140 -22.53 17.29 10.15
N VAL A 141 -23.68 17.89 9.85
CA VAL A 141 -23.94 19.32 9.97
C VAL A 141 -24.37 19.60 11.41
N LEU A 142 -23.48 20.25 12.16
CA LEU A 142 -23.67 20.58 13.57
C LEU A 142 -24.39 21.92 13.76
N LEU A 143 -24.23 22.83 12.81
CA LEU A 143 -24.92 24.11 12.75
C LEU A 143 -25.35 24.38 11.31
N GLY A 144 -26.59 24.82 11.13
CA GLY A 144 -27.14 25.22 9.84
C GLY A 144 -28.29 26.20 9.99
N ASN A 145 -28.91 26.55 8.87
CA ASN A 145 -30.06 27.44 8.84
C ASN A 145 -31.34 26.78 9.41
N ASP A 146 -32.38 27.58 9.63
CA ASP A 146 -33.66 27.13 10.19
C ASP A 146 -34.41 26.11 9.30
N GLU A 147 -34.02 25.99 8.03
CA GLU A 147 -34.64 25.08 7.06
C GLU A 147 -34.02 23.68 7.09
N LEU A 148 -32.83 23.51 7.67
CA LEU A 148 -32.12 22.24 7.75
C LEU A 148 -32.92 21.23 8.58
N GLN A 149 -33.43 20.19 7.92
CA GLN A 149 -34.10 19.10 8.61
C GLN A 149 -33.07 18.22 9.33
N PRO A 150 -33.38 17.70 10.53
CA PRO A 150 -32.48 16.78 11.24
C PRO A 150 -32.11 15.53 10.43
N ALA A 151 -32.97 15.09 9.50
CA ALA A 151 -32.71 13.96 8.63
C ALA A 151 -31.65 14.24 7.55
N ASP A 152 -31.49 15.51 7.16
CA ASP A 152 -30.54 15.94 6.12
C ASP A 152 -29.20 16.39 6.72
N ALA A 153 -29.14 16.57 8.05
CA ALA A 153 -27.94 17.00 8.78
C ALA A 153 -26.85 15.92 8.81
N VAL A 154 -27.21 14.63 8.67
CA VAL A 154 -26.23 13.53 8.65
C VAL A 154 -26.46 12.68 7.42
N GLY A 155 -25.39 12.38 6.70
CA GLY A 155 -25.50 11.58 5.49
C GLY A 155 -24.20 10.93 5.06
N THR A 156 -24.30 10.13 4.01
CA THR A 156 -23.15 9.50 3.36
C THR A 156 -23.32 9.58 1.86
N VAL A 157 -22.29 10.07 1.18
CA VAL A 157 -22.19 10.08 -0.28
C VAL A 157 -21.14 9.05 -0.68
N ILE A 158 -21.48 8.19 -1.64
CA ILE A 158 -20.60 7.15 -2.14
C ILE A 158 -20.37 7.38 -3.63
N VAL A 159 -19.12 7.37 -4.04
CA VAL A 159 -18.68 7.48 -5.43
C VAL A 159 -17.81 6.27 -5.74
N GLU A 160 -18.22 5.46 -6.71
CA GLU A 160 -17.48 4.26 -7.13
C GLU A 160 -16.84 4.48 -8.49
N ASP A 161 -15.58 4.06 -8.63
CA ASP A 161 -14.90 4.07 -9.92
C ASP A 161 -15.26 2.85 -10.76
N SER A 162 -15.20 3.01 -12.08
CA SER A 162 -15.30 1.87 -12.98
C SER A 162 -14.11 0.91 -12.79
N PRO A 163 -14.35 -0.40 -12.59
CA PRO A 163 -13.28 -1.35 -12.36
C PRO A 163 -12.39 -1.49 -13.59
N ARG A 164 -11.07 -1.49 -13.39
CA ARG A 164 -10.11 -1.87 -14.44
C ARG A 164 -9.77 -3.34 -14.28
N VAL A 165 -9.93 -4.11 -15.36
CA VAL A 165 -9.66 -5.55 -15.37
C VAL A 165 -8.48 -5.84 -16.30
N GLU A 166 -7.47 -6.51 -15.78
CA GLU A 166 -6.30 -6.99 -16.54
C GLU A 166 -6.24 -8.52 -16.50
N GLN A 167 -5.92 -9.15 -17.63
CA GLN A 167 -5.75 -10.60 -17.73
C GLN A 167 -4.27 -10.95 -17.55
N LEU A 168 -3.96 -11.80 -16.58
CA LEU A 168 -2.62 -12.23 -16.26
C LEU A 168 -2.39 -13.68 -16.72
N PRO A 169 -1.44 -13.93 -17.65
CA PRO A 169 -1.20 -15.26 -18.17
C PRO A 169 -0.52 -16.15 -17.12
N ILE A 170 -0.81 -17.46 -17.17
CA ILE A 170 -0.17 -18.47 -16.33
C ILE A 170 0.62 -19.41 -17.24
N PRO A 171 1.91 -19.67 -16.98
CA PRO A 171 2.66 -20.68 -17.72
C PRO A 171 2.16 -22.08 -17.38
N SER A 172 2.34 -23.03 -18.30
CA SER A 172 2.03 -24.43 -18.01
C SER A 172 3.01 -25.02 -17.00
N LEU A 173 2.53 -25.35 -15.80
CA LEU A 173 3.30 -25.96 -14.69
C LEU A 173 2.80 -27.40 -14.42
N SER A 174 2.90 -28.27 -15.43
CA SER A 174 2.40 -29.64 -15.37
C SER A 174 3.03 -30.47 -14.24
N GLN A 175 4.28 -30.18 -13.87
CA GLN A 175 5.00 -30.84 -12.78
C GLN A 175 4.42 -30.56 -11.39
N LEU A 176 3.60 -29.51 -11.25
CA LEU A 176 2.92 -29.17 -9.99
C LEU A 176 1.51 -29.76 -9.92
N MET A 177 1.12 -30.61 -10.87
CA MET A 177 -0.19 -31.26 -10.83
C MET A 177 -0.34 -32.11 -9.57
N GLY A 178 -1.35 -31.80 -8.75
CA GLY A 178 -1.58 -32.43 -7.44
C GLY A 178 -0.69 -31.92 -6.31
N HIS A 179 0.24 -30.98 -6.58
CA HIS A 179 1.03 -30.34 -5.54
C HIS A 179 0.18 -29.33 -4.76
N PRO A 180 0.23 -29.30 -3.42
CA PRO A 180 -0.59 -28.38 -2.62
C PRO A 180 -0.32 -26.91 -2.92
N ALA A 181 0.95 -26.53 -3.13
CA ALA A 181 1.33 -25.16 -3.45
C ALA A 181 1.12 -24.75 -4.93
N LYS A 182 0.43 -25.57 -5.74
CA LYS A 182 0.27 -25.30 -7.18
C LYS A 182 -0.37 -23.93 -7.43
N SER A 183 -1.49 -23.64 -6.76
CA SER A 183 -2.21 -22.37 -6.91
C SER A 183 -1.36 -21.18 -6.46
N ASP A 184 -0.60 -21.35 -5.39
CA ASP A 184 0.23 -20.28 -4.86
C ASP A 184 1.35 -19.91 -5.84
N VAL A 185 2.01 -20.93 -6.39
CA VAL A 185 3.07 -20.77 -7.38
C VAL A 185 2.51 -20.18 -8.68
N GLU A 186 1.36 -20.65 -9.15
CA GLU A 186 0.70 -20.11 -10.36
C GLU A 186 0.39 -18.60 -10.20
N ARG A 187 -0.06 -18.17 -9.02
CA ARG A 187 -0.25 -16.75 -8.70
C ARG A 187 1.06 -15.98 -8.78
N MET A 188 2.16 -16.48 -8.18
CA MET A 188 3.48 -15.83 -8.27
C MET A 188 3.98 -15.66 -9.71
N TYR A 189 3.78 -16.65 -10.56
CA TYR A 189 4.13 -16.56 -11.98
C TYR A 189 3.28 -15.54 -12.74
N SER A 190 1.97 -15.50 -12.46
CA SER A 190 1.04 -14.56 -13.12
C SER A 190 1.37 -13.10 -12.78
N MET A 191 1.84 -12.86 -11.56
CA MET A 191 2.32 -11.56 -11.08
C MET A 191 3.75 -11.24 -11.51
N LYS A 192 4.42 -12.16 -12.23
CA LYS A 192 5.83 -12.07 -12.63
C LYS A 192 6.80 -11.94 -11.44
N VAL A 193 6.40 -12.40 -10.26
CA VAL A 193 7.28 -12.50 -9.07
C VAL A 193 8.25 -13.67 -9.26
N PHE A 194 7.74 -14.80 -9.76
CA PHE A 194 8.57 -15.92 -10.20
C PHE A 194 8.81 -15.84 -11.71
N ASP A 195 10.08 -15.94 -12.12
CA ASP A 195 10.52 -15.91 -13.51
C ASP A 195 11.48 -17.06 -13.86
N VAL A 196 11.72 -17.98 -12.92
CA VAL A 196 12.42 -19.23 -13.16
C VAL A 196 11.73 -19.97 -14.30
N ASN A 197 12.51 -20.54 -15.23
CA ASN A 197 11.97 -21.27 -16.37
C ASN A 197 10.94 -22.34 -15.90
N PRO A 198 9.67 -22.24 -16.33
CA PRO A 198 8.60 -23.14 -15.88
C PRO A 198 8.91 -24.64 -16.07
N ARG A 199 9.71 -25.00 -17.08
CA ARG A 199 10.09 -26.40 -17.35
C ARG A 199 11.09 -26.95 -16.33
N GLY A 200 11.95 -26.09 -15.79
CA GLY A 200 12.97 -26.45 -14.81
C GLY A 200 12.56 -26.15 -13.36
N PHE A 201 11.35 -25.62 -13.15
CA PHE A 201 10.89 -25.16 -11.84
C PHE A 201 10.57 -26.34 -10.91
N SER A 202 11.12 -26.28 -9.69
CA SER A 202 10.83 -27.20 -8.60
C SER A 202 10.33 -26.43 -7.38
N ALA A 203 9.09 -26.71 -6.95
CA ALA A 203 8.48 -26.02 -5.82
C ALA A 203 9.22 -26.26 -4.49
N ASN A 204 9.87 -27.42 -4.33
CA ASN A 204 10.59 -27.78 -3.10
C ASN A 204 12.05 -27.33 -3.09
N GLN A 205 12.52 -26.66 -4.15
CA GLN A 205 13.88 -26.13 -4.20
C GLN A 205 14.03 -25.01 -3.15
N PRO A 206 15.08 -25.04 -2.31
CA PRO A 206 15.40 -23.94 -1.41
C PRO A 206 15.67 -22.65 -2.18
N VAL A 207 15.15 -21.54 -1.67
CA VAL A 207 15.33 -20.19 -2.23
C VAL A 207 16.56 -19.56 -1.59
N THR A 208 17.38 -18.90 -2.40
CA THR A 208 18.52 -18.11 -1.92
C THR A 208 18.08 -16.72 -1.47
N ARG A 209 18.89 -16.09 -0.62
CA ARG A 209 18.63 -14.72 -0.15
C ARG A 209 18.51 -13.74 -1.32
N GLY A 210 19.34 -13.87 -2.35
CA GLY A 210 19.31 -13.03 -3.54
C GLY A 210 18.01 -13.18 -4.33
N GLU A 211 17.60 -14.43 -4.59
CA GLU A 211 16.32 -14.71 -5.26
C GLU A 211 15.13 -14.13 -4.49
N TYR A 212 15.12 -14.22 -3.16
CA TYR A 212 14.02 -13.67 -2.36
C TYR A 212 13.98 -12.14 -2.33
N ILE A 213 15.15 -11.48 -2.31
CA ILE A 213 15.22 -10.01 -2.44
C ILE A 213 14.63 -9.59 -3.79
N GLU A 214 14.98 -10.28 -4.87
CA GLU A 214 14.41 -10.04 -6.19
C GLU A 214 12.89 -10.26 -6.23
N MET A 215 12.40 -11.34 -5.60
CA MET A 215 10.95 -11.61 -5.46
C MET A 215 10.24 -10.46 -4.75
N LEU A 216 10.78 -9.93 -3.65
CA LEU A 216 10.18 -8.82 -2.92
C LEU A 216 10.17 -7.53 -3.73
N VAL A 217 11.27 -7.21 -4.43
CA VAL A 217 11.34 -6.03 -5.30
C VAL A 217 10.28 -6.10 -6.39
N LYS A 218 10.11 -7.27 -7.02
CA LYS A 218 9.06 -7.51 -8.03
C LYS A 218 7.65 -7.44 -7.44
N ALA A 219 7.43 -8.13 -6.32
CA ALA A 219 6.14 -8.23 -5.65
C ALA A 219 5.61 -6.88 -5.18
N LEU A 220 6.48 -6.08 -4.58
CA LEU A 220 6.15 -4.74 -4.05
C LEU A 220 6.22 -3.66 -5.13
N GLN A 221 6.49 -4.03 -6.40
CA GLN A 221 6.63 -3.12 -7.52
C GLN A 221 7.63 -1.97 -7.25
N ILE A 222 8.70 -2.27 -6.52
CA ILE A 222 9.76 -1.31 -6.21
C ILE A 222 10.42 -0.90 -7.53
N PRO A 223 10.58 0.41 -7.83
CA PRO A 223 11.17 0.86 -9.07
C PRO A 223 12.60 0.34 -9.26
N VAL A 224 12.79 -0.49 -10.29
CA VAL A 224 14.11 -1.02 -10.65
C VAL A 224 14.82 -0.05 -11.60
N PRO A 225 16.01 0.46 -11.24
CA PRO A 225 16.78 1.30 -12.16
C PRO A 225 17.18 0.51 -13.40
N LYS A 226 17.12 1.15 -14.56
CA LYS A 226 17.50 0.51 -15.82
C LYS A 226 19.01 0.37 -15.89
N ALA A 227 19.49 -0.86 -16.10
CA ALA A 227 20.93 -1.15 -16.17
C ALA A 227 21.65 -0.40 -17.30
N ASP A 228 20.94 -0.07 -18.38
CA ASP A 228 21.46 0.60 -19.57
C ASP A 228 21.20 2.12 -19.60
N ASP A 229 20.70 2.72 -18.51
CA ASP A 229 20.44 4.16 -18.45
C ASP A 229 21.74 4.95 -18.35
N LYS A 230 22.14 5.55 -19.49
CA LYS A 230 23.34 6.40 -19.58
C LYS A 230 23.24 7.68 -18.75
N LYS A 231 22.04 8.15 -18.40
CA LYS A 231 21.86 9.38 -17.61
C LYS A 231 22.00 9.10 -16.12
N ASN A 232 21.56 7.93 -15.67
CA ASN A 232 21.58 7.50 -14.28
C ASN A 232 22.16 6.08 -14.17
N PRO A 233 23.48 5.91 -14.35
CA PRO A 233 24.09 4.59 -14.27
C PRO A 233 23.96 3.99 -12.87
N LEU A 234 23.94 2.67 -12.79
CA LEU A 234 23.95 1.95 -11.51
C LEU A 234 25.22 2.32 -10.72
N PRO A 235 25.11 2.49 -9.39
CA PRO A 235 26.25 2.81 -8.54
C PRO A 235 27.25 1.66 -8.60
N LYS A 236 28.54 1.98 -8.58
CA LYS A 236 29.63 1.00 -8.62
C LYS A 236 30.12 0.63 -7.23
N GLY A 237 30.54 -0.62 -7.04
CA GLY A 237 31.10 -1.10 -5.78
C GLY A 237 30.15 -1.00 -4.57
N LEU A 238 28.83 -0.98 -4.80
CA LEU A 238 27.85 -0.91 -3.72
C LEU A 238 27.78 -2.21 -2.90
N PHE A 239 28.00 -3.34 -3.58
CA PHE A 239 27.99 -4.67 -2.98
C PHE A 239 29.34 -5.37 -3.21
N ASN A 240 29.80 -6.11 -2.20
CA ASN A 240 31.09 -6.81 -2.24
C ASN A 240 30.99 -8.19 -2.91
N ASP A 241 29.79 -8.75 -2.96
CA ASP A 241 29.51 -10.15 -3.31
C ASP A 241 28.50 -10.31 -4.47
N ILE A 242 28.06 -9.20 -5.06
CA ILE A 242 27.25 -9.17 -6.29
C ILE A 242 28.04 -8.39 -7.34
N SER A 243 28.35 -9.04 -8.46
CA SER A 243 28.97 -8.38 -9.61
C SER A 243 28.01 -7.36 -10.22
N GLU A 244 28.53 -6.22 -10.67
CA GLU A 244 27.75 -5.15 -11.35
C GLU A 244 27.01 -5.68 -12.60
N GLU A 245 27.54 -6.73 -13.24
CA GLU A 245 26.96 -7.34 -14.45
C GLU A 245 26.02 -8.51 -14.15
N HIS A 246 25.83 -8.85 -12.88
CA HIS A 246 24.93 -9.92 -12.47
C HIS A 246 23.46 -9.48 -12.62
N SER A 247 22.58 -10.39 -13.05
CA SER A 247 21.15 -10.09 -13.26
C SER A 247 20.44 -9.59 -12.00
N LEU A 248 20.90 -10.01 -10.82
CA LEU A 248 20.42 -9.54 -9.50
C LEU A 248 20.81 -8.09 -9.18
N TYR A 249 21.88 -7.54 -9.78
CA TYR A 249 22.45 -6.26 -9.36
C TYR A 249 21.45 -5.10 -9.44
N PRO A 250 20.65 -4.92 -10.51
CA PRO A 250 19.63 -3.86 -10.56
C PRO A 250 18.58 -3.99 -9.46
N TYR A 251 18.17 -5.22 -9.13
CA TYR A 251 17.20 -5.49 -8.06
C TYR A 251 17.81 -5.25 -6.68
N ALA A 252 19.07 -5.61 -6.46
CA ALA A 252 19.78 -5.30 -5.23
C ALA A 252 19.93 -3.78 -5.03
N VAL A 253 20.25 -3.03 -6.10
CA VAL A 253 20.28 -1.56 -6.05
C VAL A 253 18.89 -0.99 -5.74
N ALA A 254 17.83 -1.51 -6.36
CA ALA A 254 16.46 -1.10 -6.06
C ALA A 254 16.09 -1.35 -4.59
N ALA A 255 16.40 -2.55 -4.09
CA ALA A 255 16.21 -2.93 -2.69
C ALA A 255 17.01 -2.04 -1.73
N TYR A 256 18.25 -1.67 -2.08
CA TYR A 256 19.07 -0.76 -1.28
C TYR A 256 18.46 0.65 -1.24
N ASN A 257 18.09 1.20 -2.40
CA ASN A 257 17.47 2.52 -2.50
C ASN A 257 16.15 2.60 -1.73
N ALA A 258 15.41 1.50 -1.69
CA ALA A 258 14.16 1.37 -0.94
C ALA A 258 14.39 1.12 0.56
N GLY A 259 15.62 0.85 1.01
CA GLY A 259 15.94 0.55 2.42
C GLY A 259 15.68 -0.90 2.85
N LEU A 260 15.40 -1.82 1.91
CA LEU A 260 15.17 -3.24 2.20
C LEU A 260 16.47 -3.98 2.56
N ILE A 261 17.58 -3.60 1.93
CA ILE A 261 18.92 -4.13 2.20
C ILE A 261 19.93 -3.01 2.44
N GLN A 262 21.06 -3.38 3.03
CA GLN A 262 22.21 -2.49 3.19
C GLN A 262 23.28 -2.83 2.14
N GLY A 263 24.17 -1.87 1.85
CA GLY A 263 25.35 -2.10 1.02
C GLY A 263 26.36 -3.03 1.69
N GLY A 264 27.38 -3.45 0.96
CA GLY A 264 28.39 -4.41 1.44
C GLY A 264 28.04 -5.85 1.07
N SER A 265 28.03 -6.77 2.04
CA SER A 265 27.75 -8.19 1.79
C SER A 265 26.27 -8.51 1.97
N VAL A 266 25.64 -8.97 0.89
CA VAL A 266 24.22 -9.38 0.86
C VAL A 266 24.06 -10.89 1.10
N ASN A 267 25.13 -11.64 0.84
CA ASN A 267 25.21 -13.10 0.78
C ASN A 267 24.14 -13.69 -0.17
N PRO A 268 24.13 -13.28 -1.45
CA PRO A 268 23.03 -13.57 -2.36
C PRO A 268 22.83 -15.07 -2.64
N TYR A 269 23.88 -15.88 -2.50
CA TYR A 269 23.88 -17.32 -2.81
C TYR A 269 23.61 -18.22 -1.60
N GLU A 270 23.52 -17.66 -0.39
CA GLU A 270 23.14 -18.43 0.80
C GLU A 270 21.65 -18.75 0.77
N TYR A 271 21.26 -19.93 1.23
CA TYR A 271 19.87 -20.30 1.36
C TYR A 271 19.17 -19.46 2.44
N LEU A 272 17.98 -18.98 2.11
CA LEU A 272 17.15 -18.19 3.01
C LEU A 272 16.52 -19.10 4.05
N ASN A 273 16.59 -18.70 5.32
CA ASN A 273 15.85 -19.36 6.40
C ASN A 273 14.55 -18.58 6.74
N ARG A 274 13.67 -19.19 7.53
CA ARG A 274 12.37 -18.61 7.89
C ARG A 274 12.49 -17.29 8.64
N GLU A 275 13.40 -17.19 9.62
CA GLU A 275 13.55 -15.95 10.38
C GLU A 275 13.98 -14.76 9.48
N GLN A 276 14.87 -15.00 8.52
CA GLN A 276 15.30 -14.00 7.56
C GLN A 276 14.16 -13.59 6.62
N MET A 277 13.35 -14.55 6.18
CA MET A 277 12.15 -14.26 5.39
C MET A 277 11.24 -13.29 6.13
N TYR A 278 10.92 -13.53 7.41
CA TYR A 278 10.07 -12.62 8.20
C TYR A 278 10.70 -11.25 8.39
N VAL A 279 12.01 -11.18 8.66
CA VAL A 279 12.74 -9.91 8.77
C VAL A 279 12.61 -9.08 7.50
N PHE A 280 12.77 -9.70 6.32
CA PHE A 280 12.63 -9.00 5.04
C PHE A 280 11.22 -8.46 4.82
N ASN A 281 10.18 -9.23 5.11
CA ASN A 281 8.80 -8.77 4.89
C ASN A 281 8.39 -7.67 5.86
N VAL A 282 8.74 -7.77 7.15
CA VAL A 282 8.43 -6.70 8.10
C VAL A 282 9.18 -5.43 7.78
N ARG A 283 10.46 -5.56 7.37
CA ARG A 283 11.22 -4.41 6.86
C ARG A 283 10.59 -3.80 5.64
N ALA A 284 10.08 -4.62 4.72
CA ALA A 284 9.35 -4.11 3.56
C ALA A 284 8.11 -3.28 3.95
N LEU A 285 7.45 -3.61 5.06
CA LEU A 285 6.35 -2.82 5.61
C LEU A 285 6.79 -1.56 6.34
N GLY A 286 8.05 -1.45 6.79
CA GLY A 286 8.52 -0.34 7.64
C GLY A 286 7.88 -0.30 9.04
N LEU A 287 7.35 -1.44 9.50
CA LEU A 287 6.63 -1.55 10.77
C LEU A 287 7.45 -2.25 11.86
N GLU A 288 8.78 -2.30 11.72
CA GLU A 288 9.68 -2.88 12.74
C GLU A 288 9.49 -2.24 14.10
N ARG A 289 9.03 -0.98 14.14
CA ARG A 289 8.79 -0.25 15.39
C ARG A 289 7.75 -0.92 16.30
N LEU A 290 6.82 -1.68 15.74
CA LEU A 290 5.83 -2.44 16.50
C LEU A 290 6.46 -3.56 17.34
N GLY A 291 7.70 -3.93 17.02
CA GLY A 291 8.52 -4.89 17.76
C GLY A 291 9.25 -4.33 18.99
N PHE A 292 9.32 -3.00 19.15
CA PHE A 292 10.11 -2.37 20.24
C PHE A 292 9.35 -2.20 21.57
N GLY A 293 8.09 -2.62 21.67
CA GLY A 293 7.28 -2.44 22.89
C GLY A 293 7.69 -3.36 24.04
N ALA A 294 8.08 -2.76 25.18
CA ALA A 294 8.28 -3.22 26.58
C ALA A 294 8.86 -4.61 26.94
N ASP A 295 8.87 -5.58 26.03
CA ASP A 295 9.24 -6.98 26.24
C ASP A 295 10.02 -7.55 25.03
N SER A 296 10.80 -6.71 24.35
CA SER A 296 11.53 -6.96 23.10
C SER A 296 12.58 -8.10 23.13
N ASN A 297 12.67 -8.86 24.22
CA ASN A 297 13.60 -9.97 24.38
C ASN A 297 12.98 -11.34 24.12
N TYR A 298 11.65 -11.45 24.02
CA TYR A 298 10.98 -12.73 23.78
C TYR A 298 9.83 -12.60 22.77
N THR A 299 9.63 -13.65 22.00
CA THR A 299 8.50 -13.84 21.09
C THR A 299 7.53 -14.85 21.69
N PRO A 300 6.27 -14.93 21.23
CA PRO A 300 5.29 -15.88 21.77
C PRO A 300 5.51 -17.34 21.31
N PHE A 301 6.59 -17.64 20.58
CA PHE A 301 6.84 -18.97 19.99
C PHE A 301 7.60 -19.90 20.95
N LEU A 302 7.31 -21.20 20.89
CA LEU A 302 7.93 -22.23 21.76
C LEU A 302 9.43 -22.39 21.53
N ASP A 303 9.90 -22.06 20.33
CA ASP A 303 11.30 -22.10 19.93
C ASP A 303 11.95 -20.70 19.92
N ASP A 304 11.46 -19.76 20.73
CA ASP A 304 12.03 -18.41 20.88
C ASP A 304 13.55 -18.42 21.15
N SER A 305 14.05 -19.42 21.88
CA SER A 305 15.48 -19.57 22.18
C SER A 305 16.34 -19.86 20.96
N LYS A 306 15.75 -20.32 19.84
CA LYS A 306 16.43 -20.53 18.55
C LYS A 306 16.35 -19.31 17.64
N ILE A 307 15.51 -18.33 17.96
CA ILE A 307 15.36 -17.13 17.14
C ILE A 307 16.57 -16.22 17.40
N SER A 308 17.25 -15.85 16.33
CA SER A 308 18.39 -14.95 16.40
C SER A 308 17.99 -13.59 16.98
N PRO A 309 18.82 -12.94 17.83
CA PRO A 309 18.48 -11.66 18.45
C PRO A 309 18.06 -10.56 17.46
N TYR A 310 18.67 -10.53 16.27
CA TYR A 310 18.35 -9.54 15.23
C TYR A 310 16.93 -9.72 14.64
N ALA A 311 16.36 -10.93 14.72
CA ALA A 311 15.08 -11.26 14.11
C ALA A 311 13.89 -11.11 15.08
N LYS A 312 14.14 -11.08 16.40
CA LYS A 312 13.09 -11.08 17.43
C LYS A 312 12.09 -9.93 17.26
N ASN A 313 12.56 -8.71 17.06
CA ASN A 313 11.69 -7.55 16.89
C ASN A 313 10.79 -7.67 15.65
N SER A 314 11.36 -8.11 14.52
CA SER A 314 10.57 -8.31 13.30
C SER A 314 9.57 -9.44 13.47
N ILE A 315 9.94 -10.55 14.09
CA ILE A 315 9.03 -11.69 14.33
C ILE A 315 7.90 -11.28 15.28
N TYR A 316 8.21 -10.53 16.34
CA TYR A 316 7.21 -9.98 17.25
C TYR A 316 6.24 -9.06 16.51
N ALA A 317 6.76 -8.14 15.68
CA ALA A 317 5.93 -7.25 14.86
C ALA A 317 5.05 -8.05 13.88
N ALA A 318 5.60 -9.04 13.17
CA ALA A 318 4.85 -9.90 12.26
C ALA A 318 3.70 -10.64 12.96
N ASN A 319 3.92 -11.10 14.20
CA ASN A 319 2.90 -11.75 15.00
C ASN A 319 1.81 -10.76 15.43
N LYS A 320 2.18 -9.56 15.87
CA LYS A 320 1.24 -8.48 16.23
C LYS A 320 0.37 -8.04 15.06
N LEU A 321 0.95 -8.01 13.87
CA LEU A 321 0.27 -7.68 12.62
C LEU A 321 -0.59 -8.83 12.07
N GLY A 322 -0.53 -10.03 12.67
CA GLY A 322 -1.26 -11.20 12.17
C GLY A 322 -0.71 -11.82 10.89
N ILE A 323 0.47 -11.38 10.43
CA ILE A 323 1.14 -11.91 9.21
C ILE A 323 1.64 -13.33 9.44
N ILE A 324 2.06 -13.64 10.67
CA ILE A 324 2.36 -14.99 11.11
C ILE A 324 1.36 -15.42 12.19
N PRO A 325 1.07 -16.73 12.32
CA PRO A 325 0.07 -17.22 13.28
C PRO A 325 0.28 -16.70 14.70
N ALA A 326 -0.82 -16.33 15.35
CA ALA A 326 -0.85 -15.85 16.73
C ALA A 326 -0.57 -16.97 17.75
N ASP A 327 -0.92 -18.21 17.37
CA ASP A 327 -0.85 -19.38 18.22
C ASP A 327 0.62 -19.71 18.48
N GLY A 328 1.05 -19.63 19.75
CA GLY A 328 2.42 -19.84 20.22
C GLY A 328 2.92 -21.27 20.02
N GLY A 329 3.01 -21.71 18.76
CA GLY A 329 3.60 -22.95 18.30
C GLY A 329 5.07 -22.76 17.93
N TYR A 330 5.54 -23.55 16.97
CA TYR A 330 6.92 -23.51 16.49
C TYR A 330 7.06 -22.66 15.24
N LEU A 331 8.02 -21.73 15.24
CA LEU A 331 8.36 -20.92 14.08
C LEU A 331 9.26 -21.68 13.10
N PHE A 332 10.16 -22.53 13.64
CA PHE A 332 11.26 -23.19 12.94
C PHE A 332 12.20 -22.17 12.26
N PRO A 333 12.86 -21.28 13.02
CA PRO A 333 13.61 -20.13 12.48
C PRO A 333 14.72 -20.54 11.50
N ASP A 334 15.45 -21.62 11.80
CA ASP A 334 16.57 -22.12 11.00
C ASP A 334 16.16 -22.91 9.75
N LYS A 335 14.87 -23.22 9.58
CA LYS A 335 14.42 -24.02 8.45
C LYS A 335 14.58 -23.22 7.16
N TYR A 336 15.26 -23.79 6.17
CA TYR A 336 15.33 -23.21 4.84
C TYR A 336 13.96 -23.16 4.18
N VAL A 337 13.67 -22.06 3.49
CA VAL A 337 12.40 -21.86 2.79
C VAL A 337 12.53 -22.29 1.32
N SER A 338 11.54 -23.04 0.86
CA SER A 338 11.41 -23.43 -0.54
C SER A 338 10.61 -22.41 -1.36
N TYR A 339 10.62 -22.53 -2.68
CA TYR A 339 9.75 -21.73 -3.55
C TYR A 339 8.27 -21.89 -3.19
N ALA A 340 7.85 -23.08 -2.76
CA ALA A 340 6.50 -23.32 -2.25
C ALA A 340 6.21 -22.55 -0.97
N ASP A 341 7.16 -22.56 -0.01
CA ASP A 341 7.02 -21.81 1.24
C ASP A 341 6.95 -20.30 0.97
N CYS A 342 7.80 -19.78 0.08
CA CYS A 342 7.81 -18.38 -0.32
C CYS A 342 6.50 -17.97 -1.02
N ALA A 343 6.00 -18.79 -1.95
CA ALA A 343 4.74 -18.51 -2.65
C ALA A 343 3.55 -18.43 -1.69
N ALA A 344 3.43 -19.42 -0.79
CA ALA A 344 2.38 -19.44 0.22
C ALA A 344 2.46 -18.22 1.14
N PHE A 345 3.66 -17.91 1.64
CA PHE A 345 3.85 -16.77 2.53
C PHE A 345 3.58 -15.43 1.84
N LEU A 346 4.09 -15.22 0.61
CA LEU A 346 3.87 -13.99 -0.14
C LEU A 346 2.39 -13.78 -0.46
N ASN A 347 1.63 -14.84 -0.72
CA ASN A 347 0.17 -14.72 -0.88
C ASN A 347 -0.50 -14.20 0.39
N SER A 348 -0.19 -14.77 1.56
CA SER A 348 -0.71 -14.26 2.83
C SER A 348 -0.27 -12.82 3.09
N PHE A 349 0.96 -12.47 2.73
CA PHE A 349 1.49 -11.11 2.83
C PHE A 349 0.75 -10.12 1.92
N PHE A 350 0.40 -10.52 0.69
CA PHE A 350 -0.41 -9.70 -0.21
C PHE A 350 -1.83 -9.51 0.30
N ASP A 351 -2.41 -10.55 0.89
CA ASP A 351 -3.75 -10.47 1.47
C ASP A 351 -3.75 -9.51 2.68
N TYR A 352 -2.72 -9.53 3.53
CA TYR A 352 -2.51 -8.52 4.58
C TYR A 352 -2.43 -7.10 4.01
N LEU A 353 -1.60 -6.88 2.97
CA LEU A 353 -1.45 -5.57 2.33
C LEU A 353 -2.75 -5.06 1.70
N ARG A 354 -3.59 -5.96 1.20
CA ARG A 354 -4.87 -5.63 0.54
C ARG A 354 -5.97 -5.33 1.54
N TYR A 355 -6.12 -6.17 2.56
CA TYR A 355 -7.34 -6.17 3.39
C TYR A 355 -7.07 -5.70 4.82
N ASP A 356 -6.06 -6.26 5.49
CA ASP A 356 -5.84 -6.01 6.92
C ASP A 356 -5.26 -4.62 7.17
N LEU A 357 -4.27 -4.20 6.38
CA LEU A 357 -3.71 -2.85 6.48
C LEU A 357 -4.78 -1.78 6.18
N GLN A 358 -5.63 -2.03 5.19
CA GLN A 358 -6.75 -1.16 4.87
C GLN A 358 -7.74 -1.07 6.04
N LYS A 359 -8.08 -2.21 6.62
CA LYS A 359 -9.02 -2.31 7.73
C LYS A 359 -8.50 -1.56 8.95
N ASP A 360 -7.23 -1.70 9.30
CA ASP A 360 -6.64 -0.95 10.42
C ASP A 360 -6.79 0.56 10.21
N TYR A 361 -6.42 1.07 9.04
CA TYR A 361 -6.54 2.50 8.75
C TYR A 361 -8.00 2.98 8.76
N ASN A 362 -8.94 2.21 8.19
CA ASN A 362 -10.33 2.60 8.15
C ASN A 362 -11.01 2.51 9.53
N GLN A 363 -10.71 1.47 10.33
CA GLN A 363 -11.32 1.26 11.64
C GLN A 363 -10.84 2.28 12.68
N TYR A 364 -9.53 2.59 12.72
CA TYR A 364 -9.02 3.59 13.67
C TYR A 364 -9.33 5.03 13.26
N MET A 365 -9.85 5.26 12.05
CA MET A 365 -10.17 6.61 11.56
C MET A 365 -11.67 6.91 11.46
N MET A 366 -12.55 5.91 11.52
CA MET A 366 -14.01 6.10 11.60
C MET A 366 -14.55 6.29 13.02
N PHE A 367 -13.71 6.17 14.06
CA PHE A 367 -14.02 6.43 15.47
C PHE A 367 -12.99 7.38 16.09
#